data_AF-A0A1B9B5F8-F1
#
_entry.id   AF-A0A1B9B5F8-F1
#
_cell.length_a   1.000
_cell.length_b   1.000
_cell.length_c   1.000
_cell.angle_alpha   90.00
_cell.angle_beta   90.00
_cell.angle_gamma   90.00
#
_symmetry.space_group_name_H-M   'P 1'
#
loop_
_entity.id
_entity.type
_entity.pdbx_description
1 polymer ?
#
loop_
_entity_poly.entity_id
_entity_poly.type
_entity_poly.pdbx_seq_one_letter_code
_entity_poly.pdbx_strand_id
1 'polypeptide(L)'
;MKEYNVHEVLAILKEYNITHSQQMVTKWIRQGKIKGTRSENRKEGYMVSGKDLLDFIEEQRPGWPNVMEVYDDYIEELRPKVVPEIEIHLSNRNESRENNVKYMSERISSLETKLSELQAEKQLVEKKLIEIMDDNIQLRQKVNNLQEERLKTFESQKAATKNVNSARVDRVKRMTFDQFKENSGNVVKDLMLDVEGKGVSDHFVVLYQKFFNEGTLRSELVNEDGLIKCPFTGEESKQFKRILKKACKFYFENLKESKEQTEQDKNNKQKGQTQRNDLLNKEGTNYEQQSMDV
;
A
#
# COMPACT_ATOMS: atom_id res chain seq x y z
N MET A 1 -16.81 59.00 53.68
CA MET A 1 -15.46 58.42 53.62
C MET A 1 -15.64 56.98 53.14
N LYS A 2 -14.91 56.51 52.12
CA LYS A 2 -15.07 55.11 51.68
C LYS A 2 -14.51 54.19 52.76
N GLU A 3 -15.30 53.20 53.15
CA GLU A 3 -14.88 52.13 54.07
C GLU A 3 -14.71 50.85 53.28
N TYR A 4 -13.66 50.10 53.58
CA TYR A 4 -13.29 48.88 52.86
C TYR A 4 -13.37 47.69 53.80
N ASN A 5 -13.97 46.60 53.33
CA ASN A 5 -13.94 45.34 54.06
C ASN A 5 -12.56 44.69 53.94
N VAL A 6 -12.28 43.68 54.77
CA VAL A 6 -10.97 42.99 54.79
C VAL A 6 -10.54 42.43 53.42
N HIS A 7 -11.49 41.98 52.60
CA HIS A 7 -11.19 41.44 51.26
C HIS A 7 -10.81 42.53 50.27
N GLU A 8 -11.51 43.66 50.30
CA GLU A 8 -11.20 44.86 49.50
C GLU A 8 -9.86 45.47 49.92
N VAL A 9 -9.61 45.56 51.23
CA VAL A 9 -8.32 45.98 51.78
C VAL A 9 -7.20 45.07 51.27
N LEU A 10 -7.43 43.74 51.25
CA LEU A 10 -6.44 42.81 50.70
C LEU A 10 -6.21 43.02 49.20
N ALA A 11 -7.26 43.27 48.41
CA ALA A 11 -7.13 43.54 46.99
C ALA A 11 -6.25 44.77 46.73
N ILE A 12 -6.52 45.86 47.45
CA ILE A 12 -5.73 47.09 47.36
C ILE A 12 -4.28 46.81 47.81
N LEU A 13 -4.06 46.16 48.95
CA LEU A 13 -2.68 45.87 49.42
C LEU A 13 -1.90 44.91 48.50
N LYS A 14 -2.58 44.11 47.68
CA LYS A 14 -1.96 43.29 46.63
C LYS A 14 -1.49 44.14 45.46
N GLU A 15 -2.30 45.09 45.00
CA GLU A 15 -1.93 46.02 43.91
C GLU A 15 -0.66 46.81 44.27
N TYR A 16 -0.55 47.19 45.54
CA TYR A 16 0.62 47.89 46.09
C TYR A 16 1.79 46.94 46.45
N ASN A 17 1.68 45.64 46.18
CA ASN A 17 2.69 44.62 46.49
C ASN A 17 3.15 44.61 47.96
N ILE A 18 2.22 44.86 48.90
CA ILE A 18 2.50 44.87 50.33
C ILE A 18 2.21 43.50 50.94
N THR A 19 1.08 42.88 50.62
CA THR A 19 0.77 41.52 51.08
C THR A 19 -0.22 40.80 50.18
N HIS A 20 -0.10 39.48 50.14
CA HIS A 20 -1.03 38.60 49.42
C HIS A 20 -1.92 37.78 50.36
N SER A 21 -1.72 37.89 51.68
CA SER A 21 -2.36 37.06 52.69
C SER A 21 -3.41 37.81 53.49
N GLN A 22 -4.66 37.35 53.43
CA GLN A 22 -5.76 37.87 54.26
C GLN A 22 -5.46 37.76 55.77
N GLN A 23 -4.72 36.72 56.17
CA GLN A 23 -4.33 36.51 57.57
C GLN A 23 -3.38 37.60 58.07
N MET A 24 -2.51 38.12 57.19
CA MET A 24 -1.63 39.25 57.52
C MET A 24 -2.43 40.55 57.71
N VAL A 25 -3.39 40.81 56.82
CA VAL A 25 -4.28 41.98 56.92
C VAL A 25 -5.06 41.97 58.23
N THR A 26 -5.69 40.84 58.56
CA THR A 26 -6.42 40.70 59.84
C THR A 26 -5.52 40.80 61.06
N LYS A 27 -4.27 40.31 60.98
CA LYS A 27 -3.26 40.47 62.04
C LYS A 27 -2.89 41.95 62.24
N TRP A 28 -2.68 42.71 61.17
CA TRP A 28 -2.36 44.14 61.26
C TRP A 28 -3.50 44.98 61.82
N ILE A 29 -4.75 44.63 61.49
CA ILE A 29 -5.93 45.26 62.10
C ILE A 29 -5.98 44.98 63.61
N ARG A 30 -5.75 43.73 64.04
CA ARG A 30 -5.71 43.37 65.48
C ARG A 30 -4.57 44.04 66.23
N GLN A 31 -3.43 44.26 65.56
CA GLN A 31 -2.27 44.94 66.13
C GLN A 31 -2.43 46.47 66.14
N GLY A 32 -3.51 47.01 65.58
CA GLY A 32 -3.75 48.45 65.50
C GLY A 32 -2.84 49.19 64.50
N LYS A 33 -2.10 48.44 63.66
CA LYS A 33 -1.28 49.03 62.58
C LYS A 33 -2.15 49.62 61.47
N ILE A 34 -3.26 48.94 61.20
CA ILE A 34 -4.34 49.46 60.35
C ILE A 34 -5.53 49.68 61.27
N LYS A 35 -6.07 50.90 61.31
CA LYS A 35 -7.26 51.19 62.13
C LYS A 35 -8.48 50.59 61.47
N GLY A 36 -8.94 49.45 62.01
CA GLY A 36 -10.17 48.81 61.60
C GLY A 36 -11.24 48.93 62.67
N THR A 37 -12.43 49.37 62.30
CA THR A 37 -13.64 49.30 63.12
C THR A 37 -14.37 47.99 62.86
N ARG A 38 -15.14 47.51 63.82
CA ARG A 38 -15.97 46.31 63.61
C ARG A 38 -17.21 46.72 62.82
N SER A 39 -17.50 46.04 61.71
CA SER A 39 -18.74 46.26 60.95
C SER A 39 -19.96 45.96 61.84
N GLU A 40 -21.06 46.69 61.60
CA GLU A 40 -22.37 46.39 62.17
C GLU A 40 -22.84 44.98 61.75
N ASN A 41 -22.48 44.55 60.54
CA ASN A 41 -22.75 43.22 60.04
C ASN A 41 -21.64 42.25 60.45
N ARG A 42 -21.95 41.30 61.35
CA ARG A 42 -20.99 40.30 61.84
C ARG A 42 -20.37 39.44 60.72
N LYS A 43 -21.04 39.31 59.56
CA LYS A 43 -20.55 38.54 58.42
C LYS A 43 -19.43 39.26 57.63
N GLU A 44 -19.39 40.58 57.66
CA GLU A 44 -18.43 41.39 56.88
C GLU A 44 -17.11 41.63 57.61
N GLY A 45 -17.10 41.45 58.95
CA GLY A 45 -15.88 41.47 59.75
C GLY A 45 -15.43 42.88 60.13
N TYR A 46 -14.18 43.23 59.79
CA TYR A 46 -13.61 44.55 60.08
C TYR A 46 -13.72 45.46 58.86
N MET A 47 -14.04 46.72 59.10
CA MET A 47 -14.04 47.80 58.11
C MET A 47 -12.86 48.72 58.37
N VAL A 48 -12.16 49.11 57.31
CA VAL A 48 -11.01 50.00 57.39
C VAL A 48 -11.34 51.27 56.62
N SER A 49 -11.07 52.43 57.22
CA SER A 49 -11.26 53.69 56.53
C SER A 49 -10.24 53.83 55.40
N GLY A 50 -10.65 54.35 54.25
CA GLY A 50 -9.74 54.55 53.12
C GLY A 50 -8.53 55.42 53.45
N LYS A 51 -8.68 56.40 54.36
CA LYS A 51 -7.58 57.25 54.80
C LYS A 51 -6.57 56.48 55.64
N ASP A 52 -7.02 55.72 56.64
CA ASP A 52 -6.11 54.92 57.46
C ASP A 52 -5.40 53.83 56.63
N LEU A 53 -6.05 53.32 55.57
CA LEU A 53 -5.42 52.39 54.63
C LEU A 53 -4.34 53.07 53.78
N LEU A 54 -4.61 54.26 53.24
CA LEU A 54 -3.63 55.03 52.47
C LEU A 54 -2.46 55.47 53.33
N ASP A 55 -2.71 55.94 54.55
CA ASP A 55 -1.67 56.29 55.52
C ASP A 55 -0.76 55.09 55.82
N PHE A 56 -1.34 53.89 55.97
CA PHE A 56 -0.58 52.64 56.14
C PHE A 56 0.23 52.27 54.89
N ILE A 57 -0.34 52.42 53.70
CA ILE A 57 0.36 52.16 52.44
C ILE A 57 1.55 53.10 52.28
N GLU A 58 1.36 54.39 52.58
CA GLU A 58 2.43 55.40 52.54
C GLU A 58 3.53 55.09 53.56
N GLU A 59 3.17 54.62 54.76
CA GLU A 59 4.15 54.20 55.77
C GLU A 59 4.95 52.96 55.32
N GLN A 60 4.31 52.00 54.64
CA GLN A 60 4.99 50.81 54.13
C GLN A 60 5.81 51.07 52.87
N ARG A 61 5.37 51.99 52.00
CA ARG A 61 6.00 52.35 50.73
C ARG A 61 5.80 53.84 50.42
N PRO A 62 6.67 54.72 50.92
CA PRO A 62 6.51 56.16 50.73
C PRO A 62 6.61 56.54 49.24
N GLY A 63 5.70 57.40 48.78
CA GLY A 63 5.64 57.90 47.40
C GLY A 63 5.11 56.91 46.36
N TRP A 64 4.80 55.67 46.72
CA TRP A 64 4.26 54.67 45.80
C TRP A 64 2.82 54.96 45.33
N PRO A 65 1.91 55.49 46.17
CA PRO A 65 0.58 55.92 45.71
C PRO A 65 0.62 56.90 44.54
N ASN A 66 1.50 57.90 44.59
CA ASN A 66 1.63 58.90 43.53
C ASN A 66 2.20 58.29 42.24
N VAL A 67 3.12 57.33 42.36
CA VAL A 67 3.66 56.61 41.18
C VAL A 67 2.59 55.75 40.53
N MET A 68 1.73 55.10 41.33
CA MET A 68 0.66 54.26 40.82
C MET A 68 -0.41 55.10 40.10
N GLU A 69 -0.77 56.27 40.64
CA GLU A 69 -1.70 57.20 40.00
C GLU A 69 -1.23 57.64 38.60
N VAL A 70 0.05 58.05 38.47
CA VAL A 70 0.63 58.42 37.17
C VAL A 70 0.73 57.22 36.22
N TYR A 71 0.97 56.03 36.74
CA TYR A 71 1.03 54.79 35.95
C TYR A 71 -0.35 54.38 35.43
N ASP A 72 -1.39 54.53 36.25
CA ASP A 72 -2.78 54.25 35.85
C ASP A 72 -3.24 55.24 34.76
N ASP A 73 -2.91 56.52 34.89
CA ASP A 73 -3.18 57.53 33.86
C ASP A 73 -2.46 57.19 32.54
N TYR A 74 -1.20 56.78 32.61
CA TYR A 74 -0.44 56.36 31.44
C TYR A 74 -0.98 55.08 30.80
N ILE A 75 -1.44 54.11 31.59
CA ILE A 75 -2.12 52.91 31.08
C ILE A 75 -3.42 53.28 30.37
N GLU A 76 -4.23 54.15 30.95
CA GLU A 76 -5.50 54.58 30.33
C GLU A 76 -5.24 55.37 29.03
N GLU A 77 -4.17 56.15 28.95
CA GLU A 77 -3.76 56.82 27.71
C GLU A 77 -3.27 55.83 26.63
N LEU A 78 -2.55 54.76 27.04
CA LEU A 78 -2.09 53.71 26.15
C LEU A 78 -3.16 52.70 25.76
N ARG A 79 -4.30 52.64 26.45
CA ARG A 79 -5.41 51.77 26.04
C ARG A 79 -5.90 52.23 24.68
N PRO A 80 -5.75 51.39 23.62
CA PRO A 80 -6.30 51.75 22.33
C PRO A 80 -7.81 51.88 22.49
N LYS A 81 -8.37 53.03 22.10
CA LYS A 81 -9.82 53.20 21.98
C LYS A 81 -10.30 52.17 20.95
N VAL A 82 -10.75 51.01 21.41
CA VAL A 82 -11.23 49.94 20.53
C VAL A 82 -12.43 50.50 19.77
N VAL A 83 -12.23 50.74 18.48
CA VAL A 83 -13.31 51.11 17.56
C VAL A 83 -14.16 49.85 17.35
N PRO A 84 -15.51 49.90 17.47
CA PRO A 84 -16.40 48.73 17.38
C PRO A 84 -16.19 47.83 16.13
N GLU A 85 -15.59 48.38 15.08
CA GLU A 85 -15.33 47.74 13.81
C GLU A 85 -14.27 46.62 13.88
N ILE A 86 -13.33 46.69 14.84
CA ILE A 86 -12.29 45.67 15.05
C ILE A 86 -12.88 44.42 15.75
N GLU A 87 -13.87 44.60 16.61
CA GLU A 87 -14.51 43.53 17.40
C GLU A 87 -15.39 42.62 16.53
N ILE A 88 -16.06 43.20 15.53
CA ILE A 88 -16.86 42.45 14.53
C ILE A 88 -15.94 41.63 13.60
N HIS A 89 -14.81 42.20 13.17
CA HIS A 89 -13.83 41.50 12.34
C HIS A 89 -13.11 40.37 13.08
N LEU A 90 -12.84 40.52 14.38
CA LEU A 90 -12.25 39.47 15.21
C LEU A 90 -13.23 38.31 15.44
N SER A 91 -14.51 38.61 15.70
CA SER A 91 -15.55 37.60 15.88
C SER A 91 -15.74 36.73 14.62
N ASN A 92 -15.87 37.34 13.44
CA ASN A 92 -16.00 36.61 12.18
C ASN A 92 -14.75 35.78 11.83
N ARG A 93 -13.55 36.28 12.16
CA ARG A 93 -12.30 35.56 11.93
C ARG A 93 -12.14 34.37 12.87
N ASN A 94 -12.68 34.45 14.09
CA ASN A 94 -12.65 33.37 15.06
C ASN A 94 -13.65 32.25 14.71
N GLU A 95 -14.87 32.59 14.28
CA GLU A 95 -15.84 31.59 13.81
C GLU A 95 -15.33 30.76 12.61
N SER A 96 -14.69 31.42 11.64
CA SER A 96 -14.07 30.73 10.50
C SER A 96 -12.94 29.78 10.92
N ARG A 97 -12.16 30.16 11.95
CA ARG A 97 -11.11 29.31 12.52
C ARG A 97 -11.69 28.12 13.27
N GLU A 98 -12.71 28.32 14.09
CA GLU A 98 -13.36 27.26 14.84
C GLU A 98 -14.00 26.21 13.92
N ASN A 99 -14.67 26.65 12.86
CA ASN A 99 -15.24 25.74 11.87
C ASN A 99 -14.17 24.89 11.15
N ASN A 100 -13.04 25.51 10.80
CA ASN A 100 -11.90 24.78 10.21
C ASN A 100 -11.26 23.79 11.19
N VAL A 101 -11.09 24.18 12.45
CA VAL A 101 -10.55 23.30 13.51
C VAL A 101 -11.49 22.12 13.74
N LYS A 102 -12.81 22.37 13.79
CA LYS A 102 -13.82 21.32 13.94
C LYS A 102 -13.78 20.33 12.77
N TYR A 103 -13.78 20.82 11.53
CA TYR A 103 -13.68 19.98 10.33
C TYR A 103 -12.41 19.11 10.35
N MET A 104 -11.27 19.72 10.68
CA MET A 104 -9.99 18.99 10.76
C MET A 104 -10.01 17.96 11.89
N SER A 105 -10.60 18.28 13.04
CA SER A 105 -10.75 17.35 14.16
C SER A 105 -11.60 16.14 13.78
N GLU A 106 -12.76 16.34 13.15
CA GLU A 106 -13.63 15.26 12.68
C GLU A 106 -12.91 14.38 11.64
N ARG A 107 -12.14 15.00 10.74
CA ARG A 107 -11.35 14.28 9.75
C ARG A 107 -10.24 13.45 10.38
N ILE A 108 -9.55 13.98 11.40
CA ILE A 108 -8.54 13.26 12.17
C ILE A 108 -9.18 12.05 12.85
N SER A 109 -10.29 12.22 13.58
CA SER A 109 -10.97 11.10 14.24
C SER A 109 -11.45 10.02 13.27
N SER A 110 -11.91 10.41 12.08
CA SER A 110 -12.27 9.45 11.02
C SER A 110 -11.05 8.67 10.51
N LEU A 111 -9.91 9.33 10.34
CA LEU A 111 -8.68 8.68 9.89
C LEU A 111 -8.09 7.76 10.97
N GLU A 112 -8.13 8.16 12.24
CA GLU A 112 -7.71 7.34 13.37
C GLU A 112 -8.51 6.04 13.45
N THR A 113 -9.83 6.13 13.26
CA THR A 113 -10.72 4.96 13.26
C THR A 113 -10.35 4.00 12.13
N LYS A 114 -10.17 4.51 10.90
CA LYS A 114 -9.73 3.68 9.75
C LYS A 114 -8.35 3.06 9.96
N LEU A 115 -7.43 3.79 10.57
CA LEU A 115 -6.09 3.29 10.86
C LEU A 115 -6.17 2.12 11.86
N SER A 116 -7.01 2.25 12.89
CA SER A 116 -7.29 1.18 13.84
C SER A 116 -7.91 -0.07 13.17
N GLU A 117 -8.89 0.13 12.27
CA GLU A 117 -9.51 -0.96 11.52
C GLU A 117 -8.50 -1.71 10.63
N LEU A 118 -7.70 -0.96 9.86
CA LEU A 118 -6.65 -1.55 9.01
C LEU A 118 -5.59 -2.28 9.82
N GLN A 119 -5.26 -1.79 11.01
CA GLN A 119 -4.30 -2.44 11.90
C GLN A 119 -4.85 -3.77 12.44
N ALA A 120 -6.15 -3.83 12.76
CA ALA A 120 -6.81 -5.08 13.14
C ALA A 120 -6.89 -6.08 11.97
N GLU A 121 -7.20 -5.61 10.76
CA GLU A 121 -7.20 -6.44 9.55
C GLU A 121 -5.81 -7.01 9.26
N LYS A 122 -4.77 -6.18 9.36
CA LYS A 122 -3.38 -6.61 9.21
C LYS A 122 -3.04 -7.76 10.18
N GLN A 123 -3.38 -7.62 11.46
CA GLN A 123 -3.12 -8.67 12.45
C GLN A 123 -3.86 -9.97 12.14
N LEU A 124 -5.10 -9.88 11.63
CA LEU A 124 -5.87 -11.05 11.23
C LEU A 124 -5.22 -11.77 10.03
N VAL A 125 -4.74 -11.02 9.05
CA VAL A 125 -4.04 -11.57 7.88
C VAL A 125 -2.71 -12.21 8.29
N GLU A 126 -1.93 -11.56 9.16
CA GLU A 126 -0.69 -12.12 9.71
C GLU A 126 -0.95 -13.45 10.44
N LYS A 127 -2.01 -13.53 11.23
CA LYS A 127 -2.40 -14.78 11.91
C LYS A 127 -2.74 -15.90 10.92
N LYS A 128 -3.54 -15.60 9.90
CA LYS A 128 -3.90 -16.57 8.85
C LYS A 128 -2.68 -17.02 8.05
N LEU A 129 -1.73 -16.12 7.80
CA LEU A 129 -0.49 -16.46 7.11
C LEU A 129 0.33 -17.48 7.90
N ILE A 130 0.45 -17.29 9.22
CA ILE A 130 1.14 -18.23 10.12
C ILE A 130 0.45 -19.60 10.08
N GLU A 131 -0.88 -19.65 10.17
CA GLU A 131 -1.64 -20.91 10.11
C GLU A 131 -1.41 -21.66 8.79
N ILE A 132 -1.46 -20.96 7.65
CA ILE A 132 -1.18 -21.55 6.33
C ILE A 132 0.28 -22.00 6.22
N MET A 133 1.22 -21.30 6.86
CA MET A 133 2.63 -21.70 6.88
C MET A 133 2.82 -23.00 7.67
N ASP A 134 2.17 -23.13 8.82
CA ASP A 134 2.22 -24.34 9.64
C ASP A 134 1.59 -25.54 8.90
N ASP A 135 0.44 -25.34 8.25
CA ASP A 135 -0.20 -26.36 7.42
C ASP A 135 0.72 -26.80 6.27
N ASN A 136 1.40 -25.85 5.61
CA ASN A 136 2.35 -26.17 4.55
C ASN A 136 3.55 -26.97 5.07
N ILE A 137 4.05 -26.67 6.27
CA ILE A 137 5.13 -27.43 6.91
C ILE A 137 4.66 -28.86 7.16
N GLN A 138 3.48 -29.04 7.74
CA GLN A 138 2.92 -30.37 8.01
C GLN A 138 2.69 -31.17 6.72
N LEU A 139 2.16 -30.53 5.67
CA LEU A 139 1.96 -31.17 4.38
C LEU A 139 3.28 -31.60 3.73
N ARG A 140 4.33 -30.75 3.80
CA ARG A 140 5.66 -31.11 3.30
C ARG A 140 6.24 -32.31 4.05
N GLN A 141 6.11 -32.35 5.37
CA GLN A 141 6.53 -33.51 6.17
C GLN A 141 5.77 -34.77 5.76
N LYS A 142 4.44 -34.69 5.59
CA LYS A 142 3.61 -35.82 5.15
C LYS A 142 4.01 -36.32 3.76
N VAL A 143 4.28 -35.41 2.82
CA VAL A 143 4.74 -35.77 1.47
C VAL A 143 6.10 -36.49 1.54
N ASN A 144 7.04 -35.99 2.33
CA ASN A 144 8.34 -36.62 2.51
C ASN A 144 8.21 -38.04 3.11
N ASN A 145 7.40 -38.19 4.17
CA ASN A 145 7.16 -39.50 4.80
C ASN A 145 6.57 -40.50 3.79
N LEU A 146 5.58 -40.08 2.99
CA LEU A 146 4.98 -40.92 1.95
C LEU A 146 5.99 -41.29 0.85
N GLN A 147 6.91 -40.39 0.50
CA GLN A 147 7.99 -40.68 -0.45
C GLN A 147 8.97 -41.71 0.11
N GLU A 148 9.34 -41.61 1.40
CA GLU A 148 10.19 -42.59 2.07
C GLU A 148 9.53 -43.98 2.17
N GLU A 149 8.24 -44.04 2.51
CA GLU A 149 7.47 -45.29 2.51
C GLU A 149 7.40 -45.91 1.10
N ARG A 150 7.21 -45.07 0.08
CA ARG A 150 7.27 -45.51 -1.32
C ARG A 150 8.64 -46.07 -1.70
N LEU A 151 9.73 -45.44 -1.26
CA LEU A 151 11.08 -45.94 -1.53
C LEU A 151 11.31 -47.30 -0.86
N LYS A 152 10.93 -47.46 0.41
CA LYS A 152 11.05 -48.73 1.16
C LYS A 152 10.23 -49.87 0.53
N THR A 153 9.01 -49.57 0.08
CA THR A 153 8.18 -50.56 -0.63
C THR A 153 8.75 -50.92 -2.00
N PHE A 154 9.31 -49.95 -2.74
CA PHE A 154 9.96 -50.20 -4.03
C PHE A 154 11.22 -51.07 -3.87
N GLU A 155 12.05 -50.82 -2.85
CA GLU A 155 13.23 -51.64 -2.56
C GLU A 155 12.86 -53.07 -2.16
N SER A 156 11.80 -53.23 -1.36
CA SER A 156 11.28 -54.55 -0.97
C SER A 156 10.74 -55.33 -2.18
N GLN A 157 10.05 -54.65 -3.10
CA GLN A 157 9.59 -55.25 -4.37
C GLN A 157 10.77 -55.56 -5.31
N LYS A 158 11.81 -54.72 -5.35
CA LYS A 158 13.01 -54.93 -6.17
C LYS A 158 13.86 -56.12 -5.66
N ALA A 159 13.86 -56.38 -4.36
CA ALA A 159 14.45 -57.59 -3.78
C ALA A 159 13.68 -58.86 -4.16
N ALA A 160 12.34 -58.80 -4.26
CA ALA A 160 11.50 -59.89 -4.75
C ALA A 160 11.58 -60.11 -6.27
N THR A 161 11.99 -59.09 -7.04
CA THR A 161 12.03 -59.12 -8.52
C THR A 161 13.46 -59.23 -9.08
N LYS A 162 14.36 -59.94 -8.39
CA LYS A 162 15.67 -60.37 -8.92
C LYS A 162 15.59 -61.62 -9.81
N ASN A 163 14.42 -61.89 -10.36
CA ASN A 163 14.25 -62.79 -11.49
C ASN A 163 13.47 -62.04 -12.58
N VAL A 164 13.90 -62.18 -13.82
CA VAL A 164 13.35 -61.59 -15.07
C VAL A 164 13.98 -60.26 -15.54
N ASN A 165 15.00 -60.43 -16.38
CA ASN A 165 15.57 -59.43 -17.29
C ASN A 165 14.60 -59.07 -18.45
N SER A 166 13.45 -58.43 -18.22
CA SER A 166 12.60 -57.95 -19.35
C SER A 166 12.02 -56.52 -19.24
N ALA A 167 12.17 -55.82 -18.10
CA ALA A 167 11.46 -54.55 -17.84
C ALA A 167 11.98 -53.28 -18.54
N ARG A 168 12.93 -53.36 -19.49
CA ARG A 168 13.47 -52.17 -20.17
C ARG A 168 12.58 -51.67 -21.32
N VAL A 169 11.67 -52.51 -21.83
CA VAL A 169 10.81 -52.20 -22.99
C VAL A 169 9.53 -51.46 -22.58
N ASP A 170 9.00 -51.68 -21.37
CA ASP A 170 7.70 -51.09 -20.97
C ASP A 170 7.76 -49.63 -20.51
N ARG A 171 8.92 -49.13 -20.09
CA ARG A 171 9.06 -47.74 -19.62
C ARG A 171 8.87 -46.70 -20.73
N VAL A 172 9.01 -47.08 -21.99
CA VAL A 172 8.82 -46.16 -23.13
C VAL A 172 7.33 -46.02 -23.50
N LYS A 173 6.49 -46.98 -23.09
CA LYS A 173 5.05 -47.00 -23.46
C LYS A 173 4.20 -46.00 -22.68
N ARG A 174 4.69 -45.46 -21.54
CA ARG A 174 3.96 -44.48 -20.71
C ARG A 174 4.85 -43.29 -20.36
N MET A 175 4.41 -42.09 -20.71
CA MET A 175 5.12 -40.83 -20.43
C MET A 175 4.09 -39.72 -20.18
N THR A 176 4.28 -38.94 -19.10
CA THR A 176 3.41 -37.78 -18.83
C THR A 176 3.85 -36.57 -19.67
N PHE A 177 2.95 -35.58 -19.80
CA PHE A 177 3.26 -34.35 -20.54
C PHE A 177 4.45 -33.60 -19.93
N ASP A 178 4.56 -33.52 -18.60
CA ASP A 178 5.68 -32.83 -17.94
C ASP A 178 7.02 -33.51 -18.22
N GLN A 179 7.06 -34.85 -18.16
CA GLN A 179 8.25 -35.63 -18.52
C GLN A 179 8.61 -35.47 -20.00
N PHE A 180 7.61 -35.43 -20.88
CA PHE A 180 7.82 -35.17 -22.29
C PHE A 180 8.36 -33.77 -22.54
N LYS A 181 7.81 -32.76 -21.85
CA LYS A 181 8.22 -31.36 -21.96
C LYS A 181 9.66 -31.16 -21.51
N GLU A 182 10.08 -31.79 -20.42
CA GLU A 182 11.47 -31.77 -19.96
C GLU A 182 12.42 -32.42 -20.98
N ASN A 183 12.08 -33.62 -21.45
CA ASN A 183 12.89 -34.35 -22.44
C ASN A 183 13.00 -33.59 -23.77
N SER A 184 11.90 -33.00 -24.23
CA SER A 184 11.83 -32.23 -25.48
C SER A 184 12.51 -30.87 -25.31
N GLY A 185 12.39 -30.24 -24.14
CA GLY A 185 13.04 -28.97 -23.84
C GLY A 185 14.57 -29.08 -23.88
N ASN A 186 15.13 -30.16 -23.31
CA ASN A 186 16.56 -30.43 -23.41
C ASN A 186 17.00 -30.65 -24.86
N VAL A 187 16.20 -31.36 -25.65
CA VAL A 187 16.45 -31.58 -27.08
C VAL A 187 16.42 -30.29 -27.88
N VAL A 188 15.47 -29.38 -27.62
CA VAL A 188 15.36 -28.09 -28.32
C VAL A 188 16.53 -27.17 -27.96
N LYS A 189 16.94 -27.15 -26.67
CA LYS A 189 18.15 -26.44 -26.22
C LYS A 189 19.41 -26.97 -26.90
N ASP A 190 19.58 -28.30 -26.95
CA ASP A 190 20.73 -28.96 -27.59
C ASP A 190 20.80 -28.68 -29.10
N LEU A 191 19.67 -28.39 -29.74
CA LEU A 191 19.59 -28.11 -31.17
C LEU A 191 19.80 -26.62 -31.50
N MET A 192 20.03 -25.75 -30.50
CA MET A 192 20.13 -24.29 -30.66
C MET A 192 19.03 -23.70 -31.54
N LEU A 193 17.82 -24.26 -31.44
CA LEU A 193 16.68 -23.70 -32.14
C LEU A 193 16.29 -22.42 -31.39
N ASP A 194 16.59 -21.26 -31.99
CA ASP A 194 16.04 -19.96 -31.55
C ASP A 194 14.51 -20.03 -31.66
N VAL A 195 13.89 -20.49 -30.58
CA VAL A 195 12.45 -20.45 -30.38
C VAL A 195 12.21 -19.47 -29.24
N GLU A 196 12.54 -18.20 -29.46
CA GLU A 196 12.21 -17.13 -28.52
C GLU A 196 10.71 -16.82 -28.62
N GLY A 197 9.97 -16.97 -27.51
CA GLY A 197 8.60 -16.47 -27.39
C GLY A 197 7.67 -17.30 -26.50
N LYS A 198 6.59 -16.64 -26.05
CA LYS A 198 5.51 -17.19 -25.20
C LYS A 198 4.73 -18.39 -25.80
N GLY A 199 5.02 -18.82 -27.04
CA GLY A 199 4.30 -19.89 -27.75
C GLY A 199 4.99 -21.27 -27.83
N VAL A 200 6.22 -21.42 -27.30
CA VAL A 200 6.96 -22.70 -27.38
C VAL A 200 6.21 -23.84 -26.66
N SER A 201 5.54 -23.52 -25.56
CA SER A 201 4.80 -24.50 -24.76
C SER A 201 3.64 -25.12 -25.56
N ASP A 202 2.98 -24.35 -26.41
CA ASP A 202 1.84 -24.82 -27.22
C ASP A 202 2.31 -25.80 -28.30
N HIS A 203 3.49 -25.56 -28.87
CA HIS A 203 4.12 -26.48 -29.81
C HIS A 203 4.51 -27.83 -29.17
N PHE A 204 4.91 -27.83 -27.90
CA PHE A 204 5.13 -29.09 -27.18
C PHE A 204 3.84 -29.87 -26.94
N VAL A 205 2.70 -29.21 -26.76
CA VAL A 205 1.39 -29.88 -26.67
C VAL A 205 1.07 -30.60 -27.99
N VAL A 206 1.28 -29.94 -29.13
CA VAL A 206 1.06 -30.53 -30.46
C VAL A 206 1.97 -31.74 -30.68
N LEU A 207 3.27 -31.60 -30.37
CA LEU A 207 4.22 -32.71 -30.44
C LEU A 207 3.79 -33.88 -29.55
N TYR A 208 3.40 -33.61 -28.30
CA TYR A 208 2.98 -34.63 -27.36
C TYR A 208 1.75 -35.40 -27.84
N GLN A 209 0.72 -34.70 -28.31
CA GLN A 209 -0.52 -35.33 -28.80
C GLN A 209 -0.28 -36.24 -30.02
N LYS A 210 0.76 -35.97 -30.82
CA LYS A 210 1.12 -36.81 -31.96
C LYS A 210 1.81 -38.11 -31.55
N PHE A 211 2.50 -38.14 -30.41
CA PHE A 211 3.15 -39.34 -29.90
C PHE A 211 2.27 -40.14 -28.95
N PHE A 212 1.49 -39.46 -28.11
CA PHE A 212 0.77 -40.08 -27.00
C PHE A 212 -0.75 -39.92 -27.13
N ASN A 213 -1.48 -40.94 -26.69
CA ASN A 213 -2.89 -40.88 -26.38
C ASN A 213 -3.08 -41.19 -24.89
N GLU A 214 -3.69 -40.27 -24.14
CA GLU A 214 -3.89 -40.40 -22.67
C GLU A 214 -2.61 -40.79 -21.89
N GLY A 215 -1.43 -40.31 -22.35
CA GLY A 215 -0.14 -40.60 -21.72
C GLY A 215 0.48 -41.96 -22.07
N THR A 216 -0.15 -42.71 -22.98
CA THR A 216 0.40 -43.93 -23.57
C THR A 216 0.89 -43.68 -25.00
N LEU A 217 2.04 -44.25 -25.37
CA LEU A 217 2.57 -44.13 -26.74
C LEU A 217 1.57 -44.78 -27.71
N ARG A 218 1.20 -44.07 -28.77
CA ARG A 218 0.26 -44.60 -29.77
C ARG A 218 0.81 -45.91 -30.35
N SER A 219 0.00 -46.97 -30.27
CA SER A 219 0.37 -48.31 -30.75
C SER A 219 0.70 -48.32 -32.24
N GLU A 220 0.06 -47.47 -33.04
CA GLU A 220 0.31 -47.26 -34.47
C GLU A 220 1.75 -46.81 -34.79
N LEU A 221 2.45 -46.25 -33.80
CA LEU A 221 3.84 -45.81 -33.95
C LEU A 221 4.84 -46.90 -33.55
N VAL A 222 4.40 -48.11 -33.20
CA VAL A 222 5.29 -49.21 -32.80
C VAL A 222 5.10 -50.39 -33.75
N ASN A 223 6.16 -50.74 -34.47
CA ASN A 223 6.14 -51.90 -35.38
C ASN A 223 6.32 -53.21 -34.60
N GLU A 224 6.08 -54.35 -35.25
CA GLU A 224 6.21 -55.70 -34.69
C GLU A 224 7.61 -55.97 -34.10
N ASP A 225 8.65 -55.34 -34.67
CA ASP A 225 10.04 -55.41 -34.19
C ASP A 225 10.32 -54.54 -32.93
N GLY A 226 9.31 -53.87 -32.38
CA GLY A 226 9.44 -52.94 -31.25
C GLY A 226 10.16 -51.64 -31.61
N LEU A 227 10.30 -51.34 -32.90
CA LEU A 227 10.80 -50.07 -33.41
C LEU A 227 9.71 -49.00 -33.31
N ILE A 228 10.09 -47.82 -32.83
CA ILE A 228 9.16 -46.69 -32.77
C ILE A 228 9.34 -45.87 -34.04
N LYS A 229 8.24 -45.52 -34.70
CA LYS A 229 8.18 -44.69 -35.90
C LYS A 229 7.92 -43.23 -35.53
N CYS A 230 8.65 -42.31 -36.15
CA CYS A 230 8.44 -40.88 -35.98
C CYS A 230 7.17 -40.43 -36.73
N PRO A 231 6.19 -39.77 -36.08
CA PRO A 231 4.98 -39.27 -36.74
C PRO A 231 5.24 -38.11 -37.71
N PHE A 232 6.43 -37.49 -37.67
CA PHE A 232 6.78 -36.33 -38.51
C PHE A 232 7.67 -36.71 -39.69
N THR A 233 8.71 -37.53 -39.46
CA THR A 233 9.67 -37.90 -40.50
C THR A 233 9.45 -39.31 -41.06
N GLY A 234 8.60 -40.12 -40.42
CA GLY A 234 8.39 -41.53 -40.79
C GLY A 234 9.54 -42.48 -40.46
N GLU A 235 10.65 -41.96 -39.89
CA GLU A 235 11.83 -42.76 -39.59
C GLU A 235 11.68 -43.60 -38.32
N GLU A 236 12.34 -44.75 -38.28
CA GLU A 236 12.20 -45.75 -37.22
C GLU A 236 13.47 -45.88 -36.36
N SER A 237 13.30 -46.08 -35.05
CA SER A 237 14.43 -46.28 -34.14
C SER A 237 14.03 -47.02 -32.86
N LYS A 238 14.97 -47.81 -32.31
CA LYS A 238 14.82 -48.48 -31.01
C LYS A 238 14.81 -47.50 -29.82
N GLN A 239 15.40 -46.32 -30.01
CA GLN A 239 15.55 -45.31 -28.95
C GLN A 239 14.56 -44.17 -29.15
N PHE A 240 13.63 -44.00 -28.20
CA PHE A 240 12.66 -42.90 -28.21
C PHE A 240 13.32 -41.52 -28.23
N LYS A 241 14.43 -41.34 -27.49
CA LYS A 241 15.18 -40.06 -27.47
C LYS A 241 15.68 -39.65 -28.87
N ARG A 242 16.09 -40.60 -29.71
CA ARG A 242 16.53 -40.32 -31.09
C ARG A 242 15.35 -39.85 -31.96
N ILE A 243 14.19 -40.46 -31.77
CA ILE A 243 12.96 -40.12 -32.51
C ILE A 243 12.46 -38.75 -32.08
N LEU A 244 12.47 -38.48 -30.78
CA LEU A 244 12.10 -37.19 -30.23
C LEU A 244 13.01 -36.08 -30.78
N LYS A 245 14.32 -36.32 -30.84
CA LYS A 245 15.28 -35.38 -31.45
C LYS A 245 14.95 -35.07 -32.91
N LYS A 246 14.63 -36.09 -33.70
CA LYS A 246 14.25 -35.93 -35.11
C LYS A 246 12.91 -35.22 -35.27
N ALA A 247 11.93 -35.57 -34.46
CA ALA A 247 10.61 -34.94 -34.46
C ALA A 247 10.67 -33.45 -34.10
N CYS A 248 11.38 -33.09 -33.01
CA CYS A 248 11.57 -31.70 -32.63
C CYS A 248 12.28 -30.92 -33.73
N LYS A 249 13.38 -31.47 -34.27
CA LYS A 249 14.13 -30.83 -35.35
C LYS A 249 13.23 -30.52 -36.55
N PHE A 250 12.57 -31.53 -37.10
CA PHE A 250 11.70 -31.39 -38.27
C PHE A 250 10.52 -30.42 -38.02
N TYR A 251 9.86 -30.55 -36.87
CA TYR A 251 8.70 -29.71 -36.55
C TYR A 251 9.07 -28.23 -36.43
N PHE A 252 10.16 -27.91 -35.73
CA PHE A 252 10.58 -26.52 -35.54
C PHE A 252 11.27 -25.92 -36.76
N GLU A 253 11.96 -26.71 -37.59
CA GLU A 253 12.52 -26.25 -38.88
C GLU A 253 11.38 -25.85 -39.84
N ASN A 254 10.37 -26.71 -40.02
CA ASN A 254 9.21 -26.38 -40.86
C ASN A 254 8.40 -25.18 -40.32
N LEU A 255 8.42 -24.96 -39.00
CA LEU A 255 7.77 -23.81 -38.37
C LEU A 255 8.48 -22.50 -38.70
N LYS A 256 9.82 -22.52 -38.86
CA LYS A 256 10.60 -21.36 -39.31
C LYS A 256 10.30 -21.05 -40.77
N GLU A 257 10.34 -22.07 -41.64
CA GLU A 257 10.05 -21.93 -43.07
C GLU A 257 8.62 -21.39 -43.33
N SER A 258 7.63 -21.85 -42.56
CA SER A 258 6.24 -21.38 -42.67
C SER A 258 6.06 -19.91 -42.27
N LYS A 259 6.83 -19.43 -41.28
CA LYS A 259 6.80 -18.02 -40.84
C LYS A 259 7.43 -17.10 -41.89
N GLU A 260 8.54 -17.52 -42.49
CA GLU A 260 9.23 -16.75 -43.54
C GLU A 260 8.37 -16.59 -44.81
N GLN A 261 7.62 -17.62 -45.22
CA GLN A 261 6.67 -17.51 -46.34
C GLN A 261 5.47 -16.60 -46.04
N THR A 262 4.97 -16.62 -44.80
CA THR A 262 3.82 -15.77 -44.40
C THR A 262 4.19 -14.29 -44.35
N GLU A 263 5.44 -13.95 -44.04
CA GLU A 263 5.94 -12.56 -44.09
C GLU A 263 6.19 -12.06 -45.52
N GLN A 264 6.66 -12.93 -46.43
CA GLN A 264 6.78 -12.60 -47.85
C GLN A 264 5.42 -12.34 -48.50
N ASP A 265 4.39 -13.12 -48.18
CA ASP A 265 3.03 -12.91 -48.70
C ASP A 265 2.35 -11.65 -48.15
N LYS A 266 2.63 -11.27 -46.90
CA LYS A 266 2.17 -9.99 -46.32
C LYS A 266 2.86 -8.80 -46.98
N ASN A 267 4.15 -8.88 -47.23
CA ASN A 267 4.90 -7.84 -47.95
C ASN A 267 4.45 -7.71 -49.42
N ASN A 268 4.08 -8.81 -50.08
CA ASN A 268 3.53 -8.78 -51.43
C ASN A 268 2.10 -8.19 -51.48
N LYS A 269 1.25 -8.46 -50.48
CA LYS A 269 -0.08 -7.83 -50.36
C LYS A 269 -0.02 -6.32 -50.10
N GLN A 270 0.97 -5.85 -49.31
CA GLN A 270 1.17 -4.41 -49.10
C GLN A 270 1.63 -3.68 -50.38
N LYS A 271 2.56 -4.26 -51.16
CA LYS A 271 2.97 -3.69 -52.46
C LYS A 271 1.82 -3.61 -53.48
N GLY A 272 0.90 -4.58 -53.47
CA GLY A 272 -0.30 -4.55 -54.32
C GLY A 272 -1.35 -3.50 -53.92
N GLN A 273 -1.43 -3.12 -52.64
CA GLN A 273 -2.32 -2.05 -52.17
C GLN A 273 -1.76 -0.65 -52.46
N THR A 274 -0.45 -0.46 -52.40
CA THR A 274 0.19 0.83 -52.74
C THR A 274 -0.03 1.19 -54.22
N GLN A 275 0.11 0.23 -55.14
CA GLN A 275 -0.15 0.49 -56.57
C GLN A 275 -1.62 0.79 -56.90
N ARG A 276 -2.57 0.24 -56.12
CA ARG A 276 -4.01 0.49 -56.32
C ARG A 276 -4.43 1.88 -55.83
N ASN A 277 -3.78 2.39 -54.77
CA ASN A 277 -4.02 3.75 -54.27
C ASN A 277 -3.41 4.83 -55.17
N ASP A 278 -2.29 4.55 -55.85
CA ASP A 278 -1.68 5.47 -56.82
C ASP A 278 -2.48 5.61 -58.12
N LEU A 279 -3.30 4.61 -58.48
CA LEU A 279 -4.22 4.67 -59.62
C LEU A 279 -5.49 5.48 -59.30
N LEU A 280 -6.03 5.35 -58.08
CA LEU A 280 -7.21 6.11 -57.63
C LEU A 280 -6.92 7.62 -57.45
N ASN A 281 -5.70 8.00 -57.08
CA ASN A 281 -5.30 9.41 -56.98
C ASN A 281 -5.08 10.09 -58.35
N LYS A 282 -4.91 9.33 -59.44
CA LYS A 282 -4.81 9.88 -60.80
C LYS A 282 -6.17 10.11 -61.47
N GLU A 283 -7.22 9.45 -61.01
CA GLU A 283 -8.59 9.64 -61.54
C GLU A 283 -9.36 10.75 -60.81
N GLY A 284 -8.97 11.10 -59.57
CA GLY A 284 -9.63 12.15 -58.78
C GLY A 284 -9.23 13.60 -59.12
N THR A 285 -8.17 13.82 -59.90
CA THR A 285 -7.64 15.17 -60.20
C THR A 285 -8.23 15.80 -61.47
N ASN A 286 -9.13 15.11 -62.18
CA ASN A 286 -9.65 15.58 -63.48
C ASN A 286 -11.07 16.18 -63.44
N TYR A 287 -11.68 16.34 -62.26
CA TYR A 287 -13.06 16.84 -62.11
C TYR A 287 -13.19 18.21 -61.43
N GLU A 288 -12.11 18.85 -60.98
CA GLU A 288 -12.18 20.14 -60.27
C GLU A 288 -11.86 21.39 -61.14
N GLN A 289 -11.66 21.23 -62.45
CA GLN A 289 -11.32 22.35 -63.35
C GLN A 289 -12.43 22.75 -64.35
N GLN A 290 -13.65 22.25 -64.19
CA GLN A 290 -14.79 22.62 -65.05
C GLN A 290 -16.03 23.03 -64.24
N SER A 291 -15.95 24.07 -63.38
CA SER A 291 -17.19 24.66 -62.83
C SER A 291 -17.06 26.09 -62.30
N MET A 292 -16.20 26.93 -62.87
CA MET A 292 -16.23 28.38 -62.61
C MET A 292 -15.87 29.13 -63.88
N ASP A 293 -16.82 29.23 -64.81
CA ASP A 293 -16.88 30.26 -65.84
C ASP A 293 -18.26 30.18 -66.52
N VAL A 294 -19.28 30.79 -65.90
CA VAL A 294 -20.47 31.42 -66.54
C VAL A 294 -21.01 32.49 -65.61
#